data_AF-A0A6I9NZT9-F1
#
_entry.id   AF-A0A6I9NZT9-F1
#
_cell.length_a   1.000
_cell.length_b   1.000
_cell.length_c   1.000
_cell.angle_alpha   90.00
_cell.angle_beta   90.00
_cell.angle_gamma   90.00
#
_symmetry.space_group_name_H-M   'P 1'
#
loop_
_entity.id
_entity.type
_entity.pdbx_description
1 polymer ?
#
loop_
_entity_poly.entity_id
_entity_poly.type
_entity_poly.pdbx_seq_one_letter_code
_entity_poly.pdbx_strand_id
1 'polypeptide(L)'
;MGMRSCDSRCLFSGSKGEVCCIEPLRAPPDFRDHPITHYSLLAMASLTKILVIGLKPSLKVWMTFPYSKSDPSSVPQLAWQFVPVQKMLNPVLAFCKGDTVHFLLVKKEDTGTIHVIKQKQLQLSCDIISLSWINSRTLVLVDSHEKLQVVDRPSQEVLETLDLEQVQLVYNSRHFKSLATGGNVSQALALVGEKACYQSVSSYAGQIVYLGTKSAHIMALRNWREVCMMLF
;
A
#
# COMPACT_ATOMS: atom_id res chain seq x y z
N MET A 1 -17.20 -39.86 -2.15
CA MET A 1 -15.83 -39.30 -2.18
C MET A 1 -15.87 -38.03 -3.00
N GLY A 2 -15.80 -36.85 -2.37
CA GLY A 2 -15.90 -35.57 -3.05
C GLY A 2 -14.59 -35.19 -3.72
N MET A 3 -14.54 -35.22 -5.05
CA MET A 3 -13.46 -34.58 -5.81
C MET A 3 -13.45 -33.10 -5.45
N ARG A 4 -12.32 -32.60 -4.92
CA ARG A 4 -12.10 -31.18 -4.77
C ARG A 4 -12.02 -30.58 -6.18
N SER A 5 -13.04 -29.83 -6.58
CA SER A 5 -13.15 -29.21 -7.91
C SER A 5 -12.25 -27.99 -8.09
N CYS A 6 -11.23 -27.82 -7.25
CA CYS A 6 -10.36 -26.64 -7.22
C CYS A 6 -8.91 -27.08 -7.07
N ASP A 7 -8.10 -26.86 -8.10
CA ASP A 7 -6.65 -26.95 -8.02
C ASP A 7 -6.13 -25.77 -7.20
N SER A 8 -5.86 -26.01 -5.93
CA SER A 8 -5.25 -25.00 -5.05
C SER A 8 -3.78 -24.84 -5.39
N ARG A 9 -3.41 -23.72 -6.04
CA ARG A 9 -2.01 -23.35 -6.26
C ARG A 9 -1.49 -22.50 -5.10
N CYS A 10 -0.50 -23.02 -4.39
CA CYS A 10 0.16 -22.30 -3.32
C CYS A 10 1.05 -21.18 -3.91
N LEU A 11 0.77 -19.91 -3.54
CA LEU A 11 1.61 -18.76 -3.91
C LEU A 11 2.68 -18.46 -2.85
N PHE A 12 2.40 -18.81 -1.59
CA PHE A 12 3.28 -18.64 -0.45
C PHE A 12 3.23 -19.86 0.45
N SER A 13 4.39 -20.43 0.78
CA SER A 13 4.54 -21.58 1.68
C SER A 13 5.60 -21.29 2.73
N GLY A 14 5.31 -21.63 3.99
CA GLY A 14 6.22 -21.54 5.13
C GLY A 14 6.34 -20.16 5.79
N SER A 15 7.09 -20.11 6.89
CA SER A 15 7.24 -18.93 7.78
C SER A 15 7.89 -17.70 7.14
N LYS A 16 8.59 -17.85 6.00
CA LYS A 16 9.18 -16.73 5.22
C LYS A 16 8.29 -16.25 4.07
N GLY A 17 7.14 -16.90 3.88
CA GLY A 17 6.15 -16.59 2.85
C GLY A 17 4.88 -15.96 3.40
N GLU A 18 4.76 -15.76 4.71
CA GLU A 18 3.53 -15.19 5.29
C GLU A 18 3.22 -13.82 4.70
N VAL A 19 1.98 -13.67 4.23
CA VAL A 19 1.51 -12.42 3.63
C VAL A 19 1.10 -11.48 4.77
N CYS A 20 1.76 -10.33 4.85
CA CYS A 20 1.51 -9.33 5.88
C CYS A 20 0.37 -8.39 5.50
N CYS A 21 0.28 -8.03 4.21
CA CYS A 21 -0.75 -7.15 3.69
C CYS A 21 -1.08 -7.48 2.24
N ILE A 22 -2.31 -7.15 1.85
CA ILE A 22 -2.89 -7.41 0.53
C ILE A 22 -3.62 -6.14 0.11
N GLU A 23 -3.42 -5.73 -1.14
CA GLU A 23 -4.02 -4.50 -1.67
C GLU A 23 -4.61 -4.79 -3.06
N PRO A 24 -5.95 -4.91 -3.18
CA PRO A 24 -6.62 -5.11 -4.47
C PRO A 24 -6.68 -3.81 -5.25
N LEU A 25 -6.48 -3.86 -6.57
CA LEU A 25 -6.72 -2.70 -7.41
C LEU A 25 -8.23 -2.43 -7.48
N ARG A 26 -8.68 -1.36 -6.83
CA ARG A 26 -10.06 -0.89 -6.92
C ARG A 26 -10.17 0.14 -8.04
N ALA A 27 -10.92 -0.20 -9.08
CA ALA A 27 -11.24 0.75 -10.14
C ALA A 27 -12.41 1.64 -9.69
N PRO A 28 -12.25 2.98 -9.70
CA PRO A 28 -13.37 3.89 -9.54
C PRO A 28 -14.45 3.64 -10.62
N PRO A 29 -15.70 4.09 -10.40
CA PRO A 29 -16.80 3.88 -11.35
C PRO A 29 -16.46 4.26 -12.79
N ASP A 30 -15.74 5.37 -12.96
CA ASP A 30 -15.34 5.91 -14.27
C ASP A 30 -14.28 5.06 -15.00
N PHE A 31 -13.67 4.09 -14.31
CA PHE A 31 -12.59 3.23 -14.86
C PHE A 31 -13.00 1.77 -14.98
N ARG A 32 -14.29 1.44 -14.85
CA ARG A 32 -14.75 0.05 -14.96
C ARG A 32 -14.39 -0.59 -16.30
N ASP A 33 -14.45 0.19 -17.37
CA ASP A 33 -14.12 -0.26 -18.74
C ASP A 33 -12.61 -0.23 -19.04
N HIS A 34 -11.77 0.19 -18.08
CA HIS A 34 -10.33 0.19 -18.29
C HIS A 34 -9.83 -1.25 -18.49
N PRO A 35 -9.03 -1.56 -19.53
CA PRO A 35 -8.70 -2.94 -19.90
C PRO A 35 -8.05 -3.80 -18.80
N ILE A 36 -7.43 -3.16 -17.80
CA ILE A 36 -6.79 -3.84 -16.67
C ILE A 36 -7.79 -4.43 -15.66
N THR A 37 -9.03 -3.91 -15.60
CA THR A 37 -10.03 -4.32 -14.61
C THR A 37 -10.52 -5.76 -14.81
N HIS A 38 -10.48 -6.23 -16.06
CA HIS A 38 -10.84 -7.60 -16.43
C HIS A 38 -9.98 -8.67 -15.74
N TYR A 39 -8.80 -8.32 -15.26
CA TYR A 39 -7.85 -9.27 -14.69
C TYR A 39 -7.86 -9.34 -13.16
N SER A 40 -8.62 -8.47 -12.49
CA SER A 40 -8.71 -8.42 -11.02
C SER A 40 -7.32 -8.40 -10.36
N LEU A 41 -6.59 -7.30 -10.56
CA LEU A 41 -5.24 -7.10 -10.04
C LEU A 41 -5.21 -7.11 -8.52
N LEU A 42 -4.21 -7.80 -7.96
CA LEU A 42 -3.95 -7.87 -6.53
C LEU A 42 -2.44 -7.72 -6.29
N ALA A 43 -2.07 -6.86 -5.35
CA ALA A 43 -0.73 -6.84 -4.78
C ALA A 43 -0.74 -7.57 -3.43
N MET A 44 0.31 -8.34 -3.16
CA MET A 44 0.52 -9.00 -1.88
C MET A 44 1.95 -8.78 -1.43
N ALA A 45 2.17 -8.52 -0.16
CA ALA A 45 3.50 -8.34 0.41
C ALA A 45 3.72 -9.32 1.55
N SER A 46 4.86 -9.99 1.53
CA SER A 46 5.43 -10.68 2.69
C SER A 46 6.54 -9.81 3.30
N LEU A 47 7.28 -10.35 4.27
CA LEU A 47 8.48 -9.66 4.78
C LEU A 47 9.67 -9.71 3.82
N THR A 48 9.63 -10.55 2.79
CA THR A 48 10.78 -10.81 1.90
C THR A 48 10.57 -10.34 0.47
N LYS A 49 9.33 -10.18 0.03
CA LYS A 49 8.99 -9.82 -1.35
C LYS A 49 7.57 -9.32 -1.49
N ILE A 50 7.30 -8.65 -2.60
CA ILE A 50 5.96 -8.41 -3.11
C ILE A 50 5.67 -9.28 -4.34
N LEU A 51 4.38 -9.56 -4.54
CA LEU A 51 3.83 -10.19 -5.73
C LEU A 51 2.76 -9.29 -6.33
N VAL A 52 2.81 -9.09 -7.64
CA VAL A 52 1.70 -8.51 -8.42
C VAL A 52 1.06 -9.63 -9.21
N ILE A 53 -0.21 -9.91 -8.93
CA ILE A 53 -0.94 -11.03 -9.51
C ILE A 53 -2.24 -10.57 -10.18
N GLY A 54 -2.65 -11.31 -11.20
CA GLY A 54 -3.99 -11.27 -11.77
C GLY A 54 -4.75 -12.51 -11.33
N LEU A 55 -5.97 -12.32 -10.84
CA LEU A 55 -6.85 -13.43 -10.44
C LEU A 55 -7.68 -13.96 -11.62
N LYS A 56 -7.93 -13.11 -12.62
CA LYS A 56 -8.75 -13.41 -13.80
C LYS A 56 -7.97 -13.21 -15.10
N PRO A 57 -8.33 -13.92 -16.18
CA PRO A 57 -9.27 -15.05 -16.22
C PRO A 57 -8.72 -16.31 -15.53
N SER A 58 -7.40 -16.36 -15.32
CA SER A 58 -6.71 -17.39 -14.55
C SER A 58 -5.66 -16.74 -13.67
N LEU A 59 -5.24 -17.44 -12.61
CA LEU A 59 -4.24 -16.96 -11.69
C LEU A 59 -2.87 -16.83 -12.39
N LYS A 60 -2.40 -15.59 -12.54
CA LYS A 60 -1.09 -15.28 -13.13
C LYS A 60 -0.28 -14.38 -12.21
N VAL A 61 0.98 -14.74 -11.98
CA VAL A 61 1.96 -13.88 -11.30
C VAL A 61 2.69 -13.09 -12.37
N TRP A 62 2.52 -11.77 -12.41
CA TRP A 62 3.21 -10.92 -13.39
C TRP A 62 4.52 -10.37 -12.87
N MET A 63 4.66 -10.17 -11.56
CA MET A 63 5.88 -9.66 -10.97
C MET A 63 6.12 -10.29 -9.61
N THR A 64 7.38 -10.62 -9.33
CA THR A 64 7.90 -10.88 -7.99
C THR A 64 9.05 -9.93 -7.75
N PHE A 65 8.95 -9.09 -6.72
CA PHE A 65 10.00 -8.14 -6.39
C PHE A 65 10.50 -8.41 -4.96
N PRO A 66 11.74 -8.88 -4.79
CA PRO A 66 12.32 -9.07 -3.46
C PRO A 66 12.65 -7.74 -2.82
N TYR A 67 12.45 -7.62 -1.50
CA TYR A 67 12.99 -6.50 -0.75
C TYR A 67 14.52 -6.61 -0.66
N SER A 68 15.20 -5.47 -0.73
CA SER A 68 16.60 -5.37 -0.30
C SER A 68 16.71 -5.61 1.21
N LYS A 69 17.94 -5.81 1.71
CA LYS A 69 18.19 -5.90 3.15
C LYS A 69 17.59 -4.65 3.84
N SER A 70 16.51 -4.87 4.57
CA SER A 70 15.78 -3.88 5.36
C SER A 70 15.64 -4.43 6.78
N ASP A 71 15.36 -3.55 7.74
CA ASP A 71 15.15 -3.94 9.13
C ASP A 71 14.06 -5.02 9.21
N PRO A 72 14.27 -6.16 9.90
CA PRO A 72 13.26 -7.19 10.08
C PRO A 72 11.94 -6.68 10.67
N SER A 73 11.97 -5.62 11.47
CA SER A 73 10.80 -4.96 12.08
C SER A 73 10.04 -4.03 11.14
N SER A 74 10.63 -3.62 10.01
CA SER A 74 9.96 -2.73 9.04
C SER A 74 8.73 -3.39 8.44
N VAL A 75 7.67 -2.60 8.34
CA VAL A 75 6.32 -3.03 7.98
C VAL A 75 6.11 -2.88 6.46
N PRO A 76 5.78 -3.95 5.71
CA PRO A 76 5.49 -3.85 4.28
C PRO A 76 4.24 -3.00 3.98
N GLN A 77 4.32 -1.97 3.16
CA GLN A 77 3.15 -1.20 2.71
C GLN A 77 2.85 -1.40 1.23
N LEU A 78 1.57 -1.33 0.87
CA LEU A 78 1.06 -1.42 -0.49
C LEU A 78 -0.04 -0.38 -0.69
N ALA A 79 -0.02 0.36 -1.79
CA ALA A 79 -1.08 1.29 -2.14
C ALA A 79 -1.22 1.41 -3.67
N TRP A 80 -2.40 1.09 -4.21
CA TRP A 80 -2.72 1.30 -5.62
C TRP A 80 -3.27 2.70 -5.88
N GLN A 81 -2.95 3.25 -7.05
CA GLN A 81 -3.61 4.44 -7.57
C GLN A 81 -3.58 4.46 -9.10
N PHE A 82 -4.66 4.95 -9.73
CA PHE A 82 -4.64 5.28 -11.15
C PHE A 82 -3.92 6.61 -11.36
N VAL A 83 -2.88 6.60 -12.18
CA VAL A 83 -2.01 7.76 -12.44
C VAL A 83 -1.96 8.06 -13.93
N PRO A 84 -2.06 9.33 -14.36
CA PRO A 84 -1.95 9.68 -15.77
C PRO A 84 -0.50 9.49 -16.24
N VAL A 85 -0.30 8.57 -17.18
CA VAL A 85 0.99 8.28 -17.81
C VAL A 85 0.78 8.22 -19.32
N GLN A 86 1.49 9.07 -20.08
CA GLN A 86 1.42 9.10 -21.55
C GLN A 86 -0.02 9.19 -22.09
N LYS A 87 -0.85 10.06 -21.52
CA LYS A 87 -2.27 10.29 -21.88
C LYS A 87 -3.24 9.14 -21.56
N MET A 88 -2.80 8.09 -20.87
CA MET A 88 -3.69 7.05 -20.34
C MET A 88 -3.56 6.95 -18.83
N LEU A 89 -4.67 6.69 -18.16
CA LEU A 89 -4.69 6.45 -16.72
C LEU A 89 -4.35 5.00 -16.46
N ASN A 90 -3.18 4.75 -15.90
CA ASN A 90 -2.70 3.40 -15.64
C ASN A 90 -2.52 3.19 -14.13
N PRO A 91 -2.79 1.99 -13.61
CA PRO A 91 -2.53 1.68 -12.21
C PRO A 91 -1.02 1.70 -11.91
N VAL A 92 -0.68 2.40 -10.82
CA VAL A 92 0.66 2.43 -10.23
C VAL A 92 0.54 1.89 -8.81
N LEU A 93 1.34 0.88 -8.50
CA LEU A 93 1.54 0.39 -7.14
C LEU A 93 2.67 1.18 -6.51
N ALA A 94 2.41 1.90 -5.42
CA ALA A 94 3.44 2.29 -4.48
C ALA A 94 3.60 1.19 -3.43
N PHE A 95 4.83 0.83 -3.11
CA PHE A 95 5.11 -0.14 -2.05
C PHE A 95 6.44 0.17 -1.37
N CYS A 96 6.55 -0.20 -0.09
CA CYS A 96 7.78 -0.03 0.68
C CYS A 96 7.91 -1.11 1.76
N LYS A 97 9.13 -1.23 2.29
CA LYS A 97 9.47 -1.86 3.56
C LYS A 97 10.79 -1.24 3.97
N GLY A 98 10.80 -0.43 5.04
CA GLY A 98 11.93 0.44 5.35
C GLY A 98 11.67 1.87 4.89
N ASP A 99 12.72 2.50 4.38
CA ASP A 99 12.79 3.92 4.04
C ASP A 99 12.70 4.20 2.52
N THR A 100 12.61 3.17 1.68
CA THR A 100 12.48 3.30 0.23
C THR A 100 11.05 2.99 -0.23
N VAL A 101 10.42 3.95 -0.91
CA VAL A 101 9.18 3.73 -1.68
C VAL A 101 9.54 3.40 -3.13
N HIS A 102 9.09 2.24 -3.58
CA HIS A 102 9.18 1.79 -4.96
C HIS A 102 7.84 1.94 -5.67
N PHE A 103 7.90 2.09 -6.99
CA PHE A 103 6.72 2.26 -7.83
C PHE A 103 6.73 1.25 -8.99
N LEU A 104 5.62 0.54 -9.18
CA LEU A 104 5.38 -0.33 -10.34
C LEU A 104 4.21 0.20 -11.15
N LEU A 105 4.47 0.61 -12.38
CA LEU A 105 3.43 0.91 -13.36
C LEU A 105 2.94 -0.39 -14.00
N VAL A 106 1.63 -0.62 -14.00
CA VAL A 106 1.04 -1.74 -14.71
C VAL A 106 0.29 -1.23 -15.93
N LYS A 107 0.68 -1.68 -17.12
CA LYS A 107 0.11 -1.26 -18.41
C LYS A 107 -0.28 -2.48 -19.22
N LYS A 108 -1.41 -2.40 -19.92
CA LYS A 108 -1.80 -3.36 -20.95
C LYS A 108 -1.41 -2.79 -22.32
N GLU A 109 -0.70 -3.57 -23.12
CA GLU A 109 -0.45 -3.25 -24.53
C GLU A 109 -1.63 -3.66 -25.42
N ASP A 110 -1.68 -3.10 -26.63
CA ASP A 110 -2.70 -3.42 -27.63
C ASP A 110 -2.67 -4.91 -28.01
N THR A 111 -1.51 -5.55 -27.90
CA THR A 111 -1.32 -7.01 -28.08
C THR A 111 -2.02 -7.85 -27.01
N GLY A 112 -2.52 -7.23 -25.94
CA GLY A 112 -3.13 -7.90 -24.80
C GLY A 112 -2.15 -8.25 -23.66
N THR A 113 -0.85 -8.06 -23.88
CA THR A 113 0.18 -8.34 -22.87
C THR A 113 0.14 -7.31 -21.75
N ILE A 114 0.25 -7.78 -20.50
CA ILE A 114 0.37 -6.92 -19.32
C ILE A 114 1.84 -6.81 -18.94
N HIS A 115 2.31 -5.57 -18.85
CA HIS A 115 3.66 -5.23 -18.43
C HIS A 115 3.64 -4.59 -17.05
N VAL A 116 4.59 -4.98 -16.22
CA VAL A 116 4.84 -4.39 -14.90
C VAL A 116 6.21 -3.71 -14.96
N ILE A 117 6.23 -2.39 -14.94
CA ILE A 117 7.41 -1.57 -15.22
C ILE A 117 7.82 -0.85 -13.94
N LYS A 118 9.07 -1.07 -13.50
CA LYS A 118 9.63 -0.34 -12.36
C LYS A 118 9.86 1.12 -12.72
N GLN A 119 9.41 2.04 -11.86
CA GLN A 119 9.65 3.48 -11.98
C GLN A 119 10.67 3.97 -10.94
N LYS A 120 11.02 5.27 -11.01
CA LYS A 120 11.96 5.93 -10.09
C LYS A 120 11.50 5.75 -8.63
N GLN A 121 12.39 5.26 -7.77
CA GLN A 121 12.13 5.07 -6.34
C GLN A 121 12.36 6.37 -5.56
N LEU A 122 11.67 6.53 -4.44
CA LEU A 122 11.81 7.62 -3.47
C LEU A 122 12.51 7.08 -2.23
N GLN A 123 13.60 7.70 -1.80
CA GLN A 123 14.29 7.38 -0.56
C GLN A 123 13.95 8.44 0.50
N LEU A 124 13.67 8.00 1.72
CA LEU A 124 13.44 8.87 2.87
C LEU A 124 14.48 8.58 3.96
N SER A 125 14.47 9.40 5.01
CA SER A 125 15.40 9.28 6.14
C SER A 125 14.89 8.37 7.26
N CYS A 126 13.65 7.88 7.18
CA CYS A 126 13.00 7.16 8.27
C CYS A 126 12.19 5.96 7.77
N ASP A 127 11.96 4.99 8.66
CA ASP A 127 11.19 3.78 8.41
C ASP A 127 9.70 4.12 8.24
N ILE A 128 9.12 3.71 7.12
CA ILE A 128 7.74 4.04 6.76
C ILE A 128 6.80 3.00 7.37
N ILE A 129 5.85 3.46 8.18
CA ILE A 129 4.84 2.62 8.83
C ILE A 129 3.47 2.70 8.17
N SER A 130 3.22 3.75 7.37
CA SER A 130 2.00 3.91 6.57
C SER A 130 2.28 4.62 5.25
N LEU A 131 1.60 4.19 4.18
CA LEU A 131 1.73 4.72 2.82
C LEU A 131 0.32 4.81 2.21
N SER A 132 -0.07 5.98 1.74
CA SER A 132 -1.36 6.18 1.07
C SER A 132 -1.26 7.20 -0.04
N TRP A 133 -2.08 7.02 -1.08
CA TRP A 133 -2.29 8.04 -2.09
C TRP A 133 -3.42 8.96 -1.64
N ILE A 134 -3.20 10.27 -1.76
CA ILE A 134 -4.26 11.26 -1.54
C ILE A 134 -4.82 11.77 -2.87
N ASN A 135 -4.04 11.69 -3.94
CA ASN A 135 -4.49 11.89 -5.31
C ASN A 135 -3.55 11.15 -6.28
N SER A 136 -3.71 11.32 -7.60
CA SER A 136 -2.88 10.66 -8.62
C SER A 136 -1.42 11.12 -8.68
N ARG A 137 -1.03 12.10 -7.87
CA ARG A 137 0.28 12.76 -7.89
C ARG A 137 0.97 12.75 -6.53
N THR A 138 0.20 12.88 -5.46
CA THR A 138 0.70 13.10 -4.10
C THR A 138 0.51 11.85 -3.24
N LEU A 139 1.55 11.53 -2.47
CA LEU A 139 1.55 10.51 -1.44
C LEU A 139 1.50 11.17 -0.06
N VAL A 140 0.93 10.45 0.89
CA VAL A 140 1.03 10.75 2.31
C VAL A 140 1.64 9.55 2.99
N LEU A 141 2.72 9.81 3.72
CA LEU A 141 3.54 8.81 4.39
C LEU A 141 3.50 9.11 5.88
N VAL A 142 3.53 8.06 6.71
CA VAL A 142 3.79 8.22 8.14
C VAL A 142 5.01 7.38 8.47
N ASP A 143 5.98 7.99 9.15
CA ASP A 143 7.19 7.32 9.61
C ASP A 143 7.04 6.76 11.02
N SER A 144 8.04 5.98 11.45
CA SER A 144 8.08 5.35 12.78
C SER A 144 8.14 6.34 13.96
N HIS A 145 8.32 7.63 13.70
CA HIS A 145 8.29 8.71 14.71
C HIS A 145 6.97 9.47 14.67
N GLU A 146 5.94 8.91 14.02
CA GLU A 146 4.63 9.54 13.85
C GLU A 146 4.68 10.87 13.10
N LYS A 147 5.67 11.07 12.22
CA LYS A 147 5.68 12.23 11.33
C LYS A 147 4.96 11.91 10.04
N LEU A 148 3.93 12.71 9.75
CA LEU A 148 3.25 12.70 8.47
C LEU A 148 4.07 13.52 7.47
N GLN A 149 4.35 12.94 6.31
CA GLN A 149 5.02 13.61 5.20
C GLN A 149 4.14 13.57 3.95
N VAL A 150 3.88 14.74 3.38
CA VAL A 150 3.20 14.87 2.09
C VAL A 150 4.28 14.96 1.01
N VAL A 151 4.26 14.05 0.04
CA VAL A 151 5.32 13.94 -0.98
C VAL A 151 4.75 14.04 -2.39
N ASP A 152 5.34 14.91 -3.22
CA ASP A 152 5.05 14.96 -4.65
C ASP A 152 5.79 13.83 -5.37
N ARG A 153 5.07 12.88 -5.96
CA ARG A 153 5.71 11.74 -6.64
C ARG A 153 6.59 12.16 -7.82
N PRO A 154 6.18 13.07 -8.73
CA PRO A 154 7.01 13.48 -9.86
C PRO A 154 8.30 14.20 -9.46
N SER A 155 8.24 15.21 -8.58
CA SER A 155 9.45 15.94 -8.15
C SER A 155 10.26 15.19 -7.09
N GLN A 156 9.63 14.26 -6.37
CA GLN A 156 10.19 13.57 -5.20
C GLN A 156 10.49 14.50 -4.03
N GLU A 157 9.80 15.64 -3.96
CA GLU A 157 9.95 16.61 -2.88
C GLU A 157 8.92 16.38 -1.78
N VAL A 158 9.36 16.53 -0.54
CA VAL A 158 8.47 16.62 0.62
C VAL A 158 7.86 18.02 0.62
N LEU A 159 6.56 18.09 0.39
CA LEU A 159 5.79 19.33 0.33
C LEU A 159 5.47 19.87 1.73
N GLU A 160 5.17 18.96 2.66
CA GLU A 160 4.75 19.30 4.01
C GLU A 160 5.14 18.19 4.98
N THR A 161 5.43 18.55 6.24
CA THR A 161 5.63 17.61 7.33
C THR A 161 4.82 18.07 8.54
N LEU A 162 4.04 17.15 9.11
CA LEU A 162 3.19 17.38 10.28
C LEU A 162 3.52 16.35 11.36
N ASP A 163 3.54 16.78 12.61
CA ASP A 163 3.68 15.87 13.76
C ASP A 163 2.32 15.26 14.13
N LEU A 164 2.23 13.93 14.18
CA LEU A 164 1.04 13.20 14.59
C LEU A 164 1.09 12.71 16.05
N GLU A 165 2.06 13.13 16.86
CA GLU A 165 2.18 12.70 18.28
C GLU A 165 0.84 12.82 19.05
N GLN A 166 0.06 13.87 18.77
CA GLN A 166 -1.24 14.10 19.42
C GLN A 166 -2.33 13.10 19.01
N VAL A 167 -2.20 12.47 17.83
CA VAL A 167 -3.14 11.46 17.34
C VAL A 167 -3.02 10.19 18.19
N GLN A 168 -1.81 9.85 18.67
CA GLN A 168 -1.53 8.62 19.40
C GLN A 168 -2.02 7.40 18.61
N LEU A 169 -1.36 7.10 17.48
CA LEU A 169 -1.84 6.09 16.54
C LEU A 169 -2.03 4.74 17.24
N VAL A 170 -3.13 4.06 16.91
CA VAL A 170 -3.36 2.71 17.41
C VAL A 170 -2.48 1.77 16.61
N TYR A 171 -1.40 1.30 17.21
CA TYR A 171 -0.65 0.17 16.67
C TYR A 171 -1.37 -1.12 17.05
N ASN A 172 -1.02 -2.20 16.37
CA ASN A 172 -1.21 -3.56 16.88
C ASN A 172 -2.62 -4.12 16.71
N SER A 173 -2.97 -4.50 15.47
CA SER A 173 -4.16 -5.32 15.27
C SER A 173 -3.99 -6.72 15.84
N ARG A 174 -5.09 -7.27 16.36
CA ARG A 174 -5.16 -8.63 16.93
C ARG A 174 -4.63 -9.73 15.99
N HIS A 175 -4.53 -9.44 14.69
CA HIS A 175 -3.99 -10.32 13.66
C HIS A 175 -2.51 -10.65 13.85
N PHE A 176 -1.70 -9.71 14.36
CA PHE A 176 -0.26 -9.94 14.59
C PHE A 176 0.07 -10.53 15.97
N LYS A 177 -0.88 -10.46 16.91
CA LYS A 177 -0.73 -10.93 18.29
C LYS A 177 -1.23 -12.35 18.56
N SER A 178 -1.67 -13.07 17.52
CA SER A 178 -2.14 -14.46 17.66
C SER A 178 -3.33 -14.67 18.60
N LEU A 179 -4.00 -13.61 19.05
CA LEU A 179 -5.17 -13.73 19.94
C LEU A 179 -6.32 -14.47 19.25
N ALA A 180 -6.38 -14.43 17.91
CA ALA A 180 -7.36 -15.16 17.11
C ALA A 180 -6.93 -16.60 16.77
N THR A 181 -5.65 -16.97 16.93
CA THR A 181 -5.09 -18.30 16.57
C THR A 181 -4.53 -19.07 17.77
N GLY A 182 -4.77 -18.59 19.00
CA GLY A 182 -4.38 -19.27 20.24
C GLY A 182 -2.88 -19.19 20.57
N GLY A 183 -2.17 -18.15 20.13
CA GLY A 183 -0.73 -17.96 20.44
C GLY A 183 0.25 -18.43 19.35
N ASN A 184 -0.24 -19.10 18.30
CA ASN A 184 0.54 -19.46 17.11
C ASN A 184 0.61 -18.33 16.05
N VAL A 185 1.59 -17.43 16.17
CA VAL A 185 2.05 -16.53 15.11
C VAL A 185 3.57 -16.62 15.01
N SER A 186 4.13 -16.48 13.80
CA SER A 186 5.58 -16.49 13.61
C SER A 186 6.25 -15.35 14.36
N GLN A 187 7.49 -15.57 14.81
CA GLN A 187 8.29 -14.53 15.48
C GLN A 187 8.45 -13.27 14.60
N ALA A 188 8.50 -13.45 13.29
CA ALA A 188 8.67 -12.34 12.35
C ALA A 188 7.41 -11.46 12.26
N LEU A 189 6.22 -12.07 12.22
CA LEU A 189 4.95 -11.33 12.28
C LEU A 189 4.74 -10.66 13.63
N ALA A 190 5.13 -11.30 14.74
CA ALA A 190 5.05 -10.71 16.07
C ALA A 190 5.88 -9.41 16.16
N LEU A 191 7.11 -9.44 15.66
CA LEU A 191 8.00 -8.28 15.62
C LEU A 191 7.41 -7.13 14.78
N VAL A 192 6.90 -7.43 13.58
CA VAL A 192 6.31 -6.44 12.67
C VAL A 192 5.00 -5.87 13.25
N GLY A 193 4.29 -6.68 14.04
CA GLY A 193 3.05 -6.29 14.72
C GLY A 193 3.19 -5.14 15.70
N GLU A 194 4.38 -4.87 16.22
CA GLU A 194 4.65 -3.74 17.12
C GLU A 194 4.57 -2.39 16.40
N LYS A 195 4.97 -2.35 15.11
CA LYS A 195 4.97 -1.14 14.27
C LYS A 195 3.80 -1.08 13.29
N ALA A 196 3.05 -2.18 13.13
CA ALA A 196 1.98 -2.27 12.14
C ALA A 196 0.73 -1.46 12.56
N CYS A 197 0.35 -0.50 11.71
CA CYS A 197 -0.84 0.35 11.88
C CYS A 197 -1.83 0.23 10.69
N TYR A 198 -1.82 -0.88 9.95
CA TYR A 198 -2.63 -1.07 8.72
C TYR A 198 -4.13 -0.78 8.88
N GLN A 199 -4.71 -1.08 10.05
CA GLN A 199 -6.13 -0.89 10.33
C GLN A 199 -6.46 0.49 10.92
N SER A 200 -5.42 1.27 11.23
CA SER A 200 -5.55 2.57 11.89
C SER A 200 -5.37 3.73 10.92
N VAL A 201 -4.96 3.45 9.69
CA VAL A 201 -4.86 4.44 8.62
C VAL A 201 -5.70 3.98 7.44
N SER A 202 -6.56 4.85 6.93
CA SER A 202 -7.33 4.58 5.72
C SER A 202 -7.44 5.84 4.87
N SER A 203 -7.39 5.70 3.56
CA SER A 203 -7.60 6.80 2.62
C SER A 203 -8.90 6.61 1.84
N TYR A 204 -9.67 7.68 1.71
CA TYR A 204 -10.90 7.70 0.92
C TYR A 204 -11.17 9.10 0.38
N ALA A 205 -11.48 9.20 -0.91
CA ALA A 205 -11.91 10.44 -1.57
C ALA A 205 -10.96 11.65 -1.33
N GLY A 206 -9.64 11.43 -1.30
CA GLY A 206 -8.65 12.48 -1.06
C GLY A 206 -8.54 12.93 0.39
N GLN A 207 -9.14 12.18 1.31
CA GLN A 207 -9.00 12.33 2.75
C GLN A 207 -8.27 11.12 3.32
N ILE A 208 -7.60 11.31 4.44
CA ILE A 208 -6.96 10.25 5.21
C ILE A 208 -7.52 10.29 6.62
N VAL A 209 -7.92 9.12 7.10
CA VAL A 209 -8.46 8.90 8.42
C VAL A 209 -7.41 8.18 9.25
N TYR A 210 -7.08 8.77 10.39
CA TYR A 210 -6.20 8.20 11.40
C TYR A 210 -7.01 7.84 12.64
N LEU A 211 -6.86 6.59 13.10
CA LEU A 211 -7.43 6.12 14.34
C LEU A 211 -6.41 6.28 15.47
N GLY A 212 -6.69 7.24 16.34
CA GLY A 212 -6.00 7.43 17.60
C GLY A 212 -6.63 6.61 18.73
N THR A 213 -5.92 6.52 19.85
CA THR A 213 -6.43 5.79 21.04
C THR A 213 -7.70 6.40 21.65
N LYS A 214 -7.93 7.71 21.44
CA LYS A 214 -9.05 8.48 22.03
C LYS A 214 -9.98 9.10 21.00
N SER A 215 -9.53 9.27 19.76
CA SER A 215 -10.24 10.01 18.72
C SER A 215 -9.89 9.49 17.33
N ALA A 216 -10.79 9.74 16.37
CA ALA A 216 -10.48 9.61 14.96
C ALA A 216 -10.18 11.00 14.37
N HIS A 217 -9.13 11.09 13.56
CA HIS A 217 -8.69 12.32 12.92
C HIS A 217 -8.88 12.18 11.41
N ILE A 218 -9.49 13.19 10.78
CA ILE A 218 -9.64 13.25 9.33
C ILE A 218 -8.77 14.39 8.83
N MET A 219 -7.88 14.07 7.90
CA MET A 219 -6.97 15.01 7.27
C MET A 219 -7.22 15.05 5.77
N ALA A 220 -7.17 16.23 5.17
CA ALA A 220 -7.37 16.43 3.74
C ALA A 220 -6.42 17.52 3.27
N LEU A 221 -5.92 17.39 2.03
CA LEU A 221 -5.19 18.49 1.40
C LEU A 221 -6.16 19.63 1.11
N ARG A 222 -5.83 20.82 1.59
CA ARG A 222 -6.59 22.02 1.26
C ARG A 222 -6.12 22.59 -0.06
N ASN A 223 -7.07 22.99 -0.90
CA ASN A 223 -6.74 23.75 -2.10
C ASN A 223 -6.58 25.25 -1.77
N TRP A 224 -5.87 26.00 -2.60
CA TRP A 224 -5.66 27.43 -2.38
C TRP A 224 -6.96 28.23 -2.31
N ARG A 225 -8.03 27.77 -2.96
CA ARG A 225 -9.34 28.45 -2.92
C ARG A 225 -9.96 28.37 -1.52
N GLU A 226 -9.87 27.22 -0.87
CA GLU A 226 -10.32 27.01 0.51
C GLU A 226 -9.48 27.83 1.50
N VAL A 227 -8.18 27.95 1.26
CA VAL A 227 -7.29 28.79 2.07
C VAL A 227 -7.67 30.27 1.94
N CYS A 228 -7.90 30.76 0.72
CA CYS A 228 -8.31 32.15 0.50
C CYS A 228 -9.68 32.47 1.13
N MET A 229 -10.63 31.54 1.13
CA MET A 229 -11.96 31.78 1.71
C MET A 229 -11.98 31.91 3.24
N MET A 230 -10.94 31.46 3.97
CA MET A 230 -10.85 31.63 5.43
C MET A 230 -10.10 32.89 5.87
N LEU A 231 -9.46 33.58 4.93
CA LEU A 231 -8.70 34.82 5.19
C LEU A 231 -9.55 36.09 4.98
N PHE A 232 -10.82 35.94 4.59
CA PHE A 232 -11.84 36.98 4.44
C PHE A 232 -13.06 36.64 5.31
#